data_AF-A0A4Z0GMV4-F1
#
_entry.id   AF-A0A4Z0GMV4-F1
#
_cell.length_a   1.000
_cell.length_b   1.000
_cell.length_c   1.000
_cell.angle_alpha   90.00
_cell.angle_beta   90.00
_cell.angle_gamma   90.00
#
_symmetry.space_group_name_H-M   'P 1'
#
loop_
_entity.id
_entity.type
_entity.pdbx_description
1 polymer ?
#
loop_
_entity_poly.entity_id
_entity_poly.type
_entity_poly.pdbx_seq_one_letter_code
_entity_poly.pdbx_strand_id
1 'polypeptide(L)'
;MFRLKLALPSFEKRIRWILSGYTISLIGTGMTEPYLFLYLYQLRDIPLNLSGMIIGASGMAGVLSIPISGFMADFVGKKQVFLSALILDAAGRILFAFTFNEEIAFLAAFLSGAGAAGAWNALSVILADSAGQAQKASIFGVAFALQNLGSGLGAATSGIVVNKLSVFSFQFIFLLDAATFILFALFGQKWILNDHQNGLNRHRKKHRSPFSSYQFGANGKVLSVLSFCYLTIALVMTGITSTVFPQWSTAQAHVPANTIGDAFGINSMVIVLGQLFILRLVKHVRRTRVIGIATLIFATAYLMIFISGFLKPTPASIGFFFSFAITAVGETLLFSSLPALVNDLASENLRGRYNSMINASWQLGSILGPILAGLALSLHLAALLFLVFISALILLVPFLIVLEHWIPNNSVNLGH
;
A
#
# COMPACT_ATOMS: atom_id res chain seq x y z
N MET A 1 26.50 -10.00 24.88
CA MET A 1 26.16 -10.91 23.75
C MET A 1 24.66 -11.21 23.78
N PHE A 2 23.84 -10.17 23.58
CA PHE A 2 22.38 -10.23 23.68
C PHE A 2 21.82 -11.10 22.55
N ARG A 3 21.07 -12.14 22.89
CA ARG A 3 20.47 -13.08 21.92
C ARG A 3 19.46 -12.35 21.03
N LEU A 4 19.93 -11.80 19.91
CA LEU A 4 19.16 -11.43 18.73
C LEU A 4 18.68 -12.69 17.97
N LYS A 5 18.20 -13.72 18.69
CA LYS A 5 17.24 -14.66 18.11
C LYS A 5 15.92 -13.89 18.06
N LEU A 6 15.81 -12.97 17.10
CA LEU A 6 14.55 -12.31 16.80
C LEU A 6 13.47 -13.39 16.74
N ALA A 7 12.34 -13.11 17.38
CA ALA A 7 11.14 -13.93 17.48
C ALA A 7 10.46 -14.11 16.11
N LEU A 8 11.21 -14.53 15.09
CA LEU A 8 10.66 -15.07 13.87
C LEU A 8 10.20 -16.49 14.21
N PRO A 9 8.90 -16.80 14.06
CA PRO A 9 8.46 -18.17 14.21
C PRO A 9 9.25 -19.06 13.26
N SER A 10 9.50 -20.30 13.66
CA SER A 10 10.16 -21.28 12.79
C SER A 10 9.22 -21.68 11.65
N PHE A 11 9.14 -20.85 10.62
CA PHE A 11 8.43 -21.19 9.40
C PHE A 11 9.20 -22.26 8.62
N GLU A 12 8.44 -23.07 7.88
CA GLU A 12 9.01 -23.98 6.90
C GLU A 12 10.01 -23.25 6.01
N LYS A 13 11.12 -23.92 5.68
CA LYS A 13 12.18 -23.36 4.83
C LYS A 13 11.57 -22.77 3.55
N ARG A 14 10.58 -23.46 2.99
CA ARG A 14 9.83 -23.04 1.81
C ARG A 14 9.19 -21.66 1.93
N ILE A 15 8.41 -21.42 3.00
CA ILE A 15 7.73 -20.14 3.23
C ILE A 15 8.76 -19.00 3.32
N ARG A 16 9.88 -19.24 3.99
CA ARG A 16 10.96 -18.25 4.09
C ARG A 16 11.49 -17.85 2.71
N TRP A 17 11.72 -18.80 1.81
CA TRP A 17 12.19 -18.50 0.45
C TRP A 17 11.15 -17.80 -0.41
N ILE A 18 9.86 -18.15 -0.29
CA ILE A 18 8.78 -17.42 -0.98
C ILE A 18 8.77 -15.97 -0.50
N LEU A 19 8.78 -15.75 0.81
CA LEU A 19 8.76 -14.41 1.39
C LEU A 19 10.00 -13.61 0.99
N SER A 20 11.20 -14.19 1.09
CA SER A 20 12.44 -13.52 0.67
C SER A 20 12.45 -13.19 -0.82
N GLY A 21 11.97 -14.09 -1.68
CA GLY A 21 11.88 -13.82 -3.11
C GLY A 21 10.89 -12.71 -3.43
N TYR A 22 9.73 -12.69 -2.75
CA TYR A 22 8.77 -11.61 -2.89
C TYR A 22 9.31 -10.27 -2.36
N THR A 23 10.06 -10.28 -1.25
CA THR A 23 10.77 -9.09 -0.75
C THR A 23 11.71 -8.51 -1.80
N ILE A 24 12.44 -9.36 -2.56
CA ILE A 24 13.31 -8.89 -3.65
C ILE A 24 12.48 -8.17 -4.73
N SER A 25 11.31 -8.70 -5.09
CA SER A 25 10.40 -8.01 -6.03
C SER A 25 9.94 -6.65 -5.48
N LEU A 26 9.68 -6.56 -4.18
CA LEU A 26 9.28 -5.31 -3.53
C LEU A 26 10.40 -4.28 -3.42
N ILE A 27 11.68 -4.71 -3.44
CA ILE A 27 12.81 -3.78 -3.63
C ILE A 27 12.68 -3.08 -4.99
N GLY A 28 12.34 -3.83 -6.04
CA GLY A 28 12.03 -3.26 -7.36
C GLY A 28 10.92 -2.22 -7.29
N THR A 29 9.76 -2.60 -6.73
CA THR A 29 8.61 -1.70 -6.58
C THR A 29 8.97 -0.43 -5.81
N GLY A 30 9.73 -0.57 -4.72
CA GLY A 30 10.19 0.57 -3.92
C GLY A 30 11.08 1.54 -4.67
N MET A 31 11.83 1.07 -5.67
CA MET A 31 12.66 1.95 -6.50
C MET A 31 11.83 2.84 -7.43
N THR A 32 10.65 2.37 -7.87
CA THR A 32 9.89 2.99 -8.96
C THR A 32 8.65 3.74 -8.49
N GLU A 33 7.94 3.24 -7.48
CA GLU A 33 6.66 3.78 -7.01
C GLU A 33 6.74 5.25 -6.56
N PRO A 34 7.75 5.70 -5.77
CA PRO A 34 7.87 7.10 -5.37
C PRO A 34 8.04 8.08 -6.54
N TYR A 35 8.50 7.56 -7.67
CA TYR A 35 8.97 8.32 -8.82
C TYR A 35 8.00 8.31 -10.00
N LEU A 36 6.98 7.45 -9.98
CA LEU A 36 6.12 7.23 -11.14
C LEU A 36 5.43 8.51 -11.62
N PHE A 37 4.84 9.30 -10.72
CA PHE A 37 4.19 10.55 -11.10
C PHE A 37 5.18 11.55 -11.72
N LEU A 38 6.34 11.71 -11.07
CA LEU A 38 7.41 12.60 -11.53
C LEU A 38 7.91 12.20 -12.92
N TYR A 39 8.08 10.90 -13.14
CA TYR A 39 8.55 10.33 -14.40
C TYR A 39 7.56 10.59 -15.55
N LEU A 40 6.27 10.33 -15.33
CA LEU A 40 5.24 10.53 -16.33
C LEU A 40 5.16 12.01 -16.77
N TYR A 41 5.19 12.93 -15.81
CA TYR A 41 5.08 14.35 -16.12
C TYR A 41 6.39 14.97 -16.63
N GLN A 42 7.49 14.87 -15.88
CA GLN A 42 8.71 15.63 -16.17
C GLN A 42 9.64 14.98 -17.20
N LEU A 43 9.51 13.66 -17.45
CA LEU A 43 10.40 12.91 -18.36
C LEU A 43 9.68 12.26 -19.54
N ARG A 44 8.35 12.24 -19.52
CA ARG A 44 7.50 11.70 -20.59
C ARG A 44 6.49 12.70 -21.11
N ASP A 45 6.51 13.93 -20.60
CA ASP A 45 5.66 15.03 -21.03
C ASP A 45 4.16 14.71 -20.98
N ILE A 46 3.76 13.76 -20.13
CA ILE A 46 2.35 13.38 -19.94
C ILE A 46 1.71 14.39 -18.98
N PRO A 47 0.61 15.07 -19.36
CA PRO A 47 -0.06 16.06 -18.52
C PRO A 47 -0.33 15.60 -17.07
N LEU A 48 -0.27 16.53 -16.10
CA LEU A 48 -0.44 16.25 -14.66
C LEU A 48 -1.75 15.51 -14.32
N ASN A 49 -2.85 15.90 -14.96
CA ASN A 49 -4.16 15.25 -14.81
C ASN A 49 -4.12 13.81 -15.32
N LEU A 50 -3.53 13.57 -16.49
CA LEU A 50 -3.39 12.22 -17.05
C LEU A 50 -2.42 11.36 -16.23
N SER A 51 -1.32 11.92 -15.74
CA SER A 51 -0.40 11.23 -14.83
C SER A 51 -1.11 10.73 -13.56
N GLY A 52 -1.99 11.55 -12.97
CA GLY A 52 -2.83 11.15 -11.84
C GLY A 52 -3.83 10.05 -12.21
N MET A 53 -4.44 10.13 -13.41
CA MET A 53 -5.32 9.09 -13.94
C MET A 53 -4.61 7.75 -14.20
N ILE A 54 -3.36 7.78 -14.68
CA ILE A 54 -2.55 6.58 -14.93
C ILE A 54 -2.23 5.85 -13.61
N ILE A 55 -1.88 6.58 -12.55
CA ILE A 55 -1.68 5.98 -11.22
C ILE A 55 -3.01 5.41 -10.70
N GLY A 56 -4.10 6.16 -10.82
CA GLY A 56 -5.44 5.67 -10.46
C GLY A 56 -5.88 4.43 -11.25
N ALA A 57 -5.52 4.34 -12.53
CA ALA A 57 -5.80 3.19 -13.39
C ALA A 57 -5.07 1.92 -12.90
N SER A 58 -3.89 2.06 -12.31
CA SER A 58 -3.19 0.94 -11.66
C SER A 58 -4.01 0.39 -10.48
N GLY A 59 -4.56 1.27 -9.64
CA GLY A 59 -5.45 0.88 -8.55
C GLY A 59 -6.73 0.20 -9.04
N MET A 60 -7.34 0.73 -10.11
CA MET A 60 -8.54 0.16 -10.74
C MET A 60 -8.28 -1.23 -11.31
N ALA A 61 -7.18 -1.40 -12.05
CA ALA A 61 -6.77 -2.69 -12.59
C ALA A 61 -6.53 -3.71 -11.48
N GLY A 62 -5.94 -3.27 -10.38
CA GLY A 62 -5.77 -4.08 -9.18
C GLY A 62 -7.11 -4.59 -8.62
N VAL A 63 -8.11 -3.73 -8.47
CA VAL A 63 -9.46 -4.12 -8.01
C VAL A 63 -10.09 -5.15 -8.94
N LEU A 64 -10.04 -4.92 -10.26
CA LEU A 64 -10.62 -5.83 -11.26
C LEU A 64 -9.89 -7.19 -11.30
N SER A 65 -8.59 -7.21 -11.00
CA SER A 65 -7.78 -8.43 -11.02
C SER A 65 -8.07 -9.40 -9.87
N ILE A 66 -8.57 -8.94 -8.72
CA ILE A 66 -8.81 -9.79 -7.54
C ILE A 66 -9.85 -10.90 -7.83
N PRO A 67 -11.08 -10.61 -8.32
CA PRO A 67 -12.03 -11.67 -8.64
C PRO A 67 -11.57 -12.56 -9.79
N ILE A 68 -10.88 -11.99 -10.78
CA ILE A 68 -10.34 -12.74 -11.94
C ILE A 68 -9.27 -13.72 -11.47
N SER A 69 -8.29 -13.27 -10.67
CA SER A 69 -7.22 -14.11 -10.12
C SER A 69 -7.77 -15.19 -9.20
N GLY A 70 -8.80 -14.89 -8.40
CA GLY A 70 -9.51 -15.87 -7.58
C GLY A 70 -10.15 -16.97 -8.43
N PHE A 71 -10.94 -16.59 -9.44
CA PHE A 71 -11.54 -17.53 -10.39
C PHE A 71 -10.47 -18.36 -11.10
N MET A 72 -9.46 -17.74 -11.69
CA MET A 72 -8.38 -18.45 -12.39
C MET A 72 -7.61 -19.41 -11.47
N ALA A 73 -7.45 -19.08 -10.20
CA ALA A 73 -6.74 -19.94 -9.24
C ALA A 73 -7.49 -21.27 -9.02
N ASP A 74 -8.81 -21.29 -9.21
CA ASP A 74 -9.63 -22.51 -9.14
C ASP A 74 -9.44 -23.41 -10.38
N PHE A 75 -9.13 -22.85 -11.56
CA PHE A 75 -8.94 -23.61 -12.81
C PHE A 75 -7.51 -24.07 -13.05
N VAL A 76 -6.55 -23.13 -12.94
CA VAL A 76 -5.15 -23.38 -13.32
C VAL A 76 -4.22 -23.52 -12.11
N GLY A 77 -4.75 -23.30 -10.90
CA GLY A 77 -4.03 -23.41 -9.64
C GLY A 77 -3.35 -22.11 -9.22
N LYS A 78 -3.27 -21.89 -7.90
CA LYS A 78 -2.75 -20.68 -7.25
C LYS A 78 -1.33 -20.33 -7.66
N LYS A 79 -0.47 -21.35 -7.86
CA LYS A 79 0.91 -21.14 -8.30
C LYS A 79 0.97 -20.49 -9.68
N GLN A 80 0.21 -21.01 -10.65
CA GLN A 80 0.25 -20.51 -12.02
C GLN A 80 -0.30 -19.08 -12.08
N VAL A 81 -1.36 -18.79 -11.33
CA VAL A 81 -1.87 -17.43 -11.18
C VAL A 81 -0.82 -16.50 -10.58
N PHE A 82 -0.17 -16.92 -9.49
CA PHE A 82 0.88 -16.12 -8.85
C PHE A 82 2.02 -15.80 -9.81
N LEU A 83 2.59 -16.80 -10.48
CA LEU A 83 3.70 -16.61 -11.42
C LEU A 83 3.29 -15.75 -12.61
N SER A 84 2.09 -15.98 -13.16
CA SER A 84 1.58 -15.17 -14.28
C SER A 84 1.37 -13.71 -13.87
N ALA A 85 0.92 -13.47 -12.64
CA ALA A 85 0.74 -12.12 -12.11
C ALA A 85 2.08 -11.41 -11.90
N LEU A 86 3.14 -12.10 -11.45
CA LEU A 86 4.49 -11.52 -11.40
C LEU A 86 5.01 -11.13 -12.79
N ILE A 87 4.78 -11.98 -13.80
CA ILE A 87 5.18 -11.68 -15.19
C ILE A 87 4.35 -10.52 -15.76
N LEU A 88 3.06 -10.45 -15.43
CA LEU A 88 2.19 -9.35 -15.83
C LEU A 88 2.66 -8.02 -15.23
N ASP A 89 3.05 -8.02 -13.95
CA ASP A 89 3.60 -6.83 -13.31
C ASP A 89 4.92 -6.40 -13.96
N ALA A 90 5.84 -7.35 -14.17
CA ALA A 90 7.09 -7.10 -14.88
C ALA A 90 6.88 -6.51 -16.28
N ALA A 91 5.90 -7.01 -17.04
CA ALA A 91 5.55 -6.45 -18.34
C ALA A 91 5.07 -4.99 -18.22
N GLY A 92 4.25 -4.67 -17.21
CA GLY A 92 3.86 -3.29 -16.91
C GLY A 92 5.06 -2.39 -16.60
N ARG A 93 6.03 -2.87 -15.79
CA ARG A 93 7.26 -2.11 -15.49
C ARG A 93 8.14 -1.89 -16.71
N ILE A 94 8.28 -2.89 -17.60
CA ILE A 94 8.99 -2.74 -18.88
C ILE A 94 8.30 -1.72 -19.76
N LEU A 95 6.97 -1.77 -19.88
CA LEU A 95 6.22 -0.79 -20.66
C LEU A 95 6.41 0.61 -20.08
N PHE A 96 6.37 0.80 -18.76
CA PHE A 96 6.67 2.09 -18.15
C PHE A 96 8.05 2.62 -18.55
N ALA A 97 9.10 1.79 -18.53
CA ALA A 97 10.45 2.21 -18.95
C ALA A 97 10.46 2.79 -20.38
N PHE A 98 9.68 2.21 -21.29
CA PHE A 98 9.63 2.59 -22.70
C PHE A 98 8.38 3.38 -23.08
N THR A 99 7.62 3.88 -22.10
CA THR A 99 6.45 4.73 -22.37
C THR A 99 6.88 5.95 -23.18
N PHE A 100 6.12 6.28 -24.22
CA PHE A 100 6.31 7.48 -25.04
C PHE A 100 5.02 8.26 -25.28
N ASN A 101 3.88 7.75 -24.81
CA ASN A 101 2.58 8.41 -24.86
C ASN A 101 1.68 7.93 -23.70
N GLU A 102 0.56 8.60 -23.51
CA GLU A 102 -0.43 8.28 -22.48
C GLU A 102 -1.07 6.90 -22.63
N GLU A 103 -1.32 6.43 -23.85
CA GLU A 103 -1.95 5.13 -24.12
C GLU A 103 -1.10 3.97 -23.57
N ILE A 104 0.20 3.99 -23.85
CA ILE A 104 1.15 2.99 -23.35
C ILE A 104 1.30 3.12 -21.84
N ALA A 105 1.26 4.34 -21.30
CA ALA A 105 1.29 4.55 -19.86
C ALA A 105 0.07 3.95 -19.15
N PHE A 106 -1.13 4.11 -19.72
CA PHE A 106 -2.36 3.48 -19.22
C PHE A 106 -2.29 1.95 -19.30
N LEU A 107 -1.79 1.40 -20.41
CA LEU A 107 -1.58 -0.04 -20.53
C LEU A 107 -0.57 -0.54 -19.48
N ALA A 108 0.57 0.14 -19.33
CA ALA A 108 1.60 -0.17 -18.33
C ALA A 108 1.03 -0.16 -16.91
N ALA A 109 0.26 0.87 -16.56
CA ALA A 109 -0.47 0.99 -15.30
C ALA A 109 -1.44 -0.17 -15.09
N PHE A 110 -2.22 -0.52 -16.12
CA PHE A 110 -3.20 -1.59 -16.01
C PHE A 110 -2.53 -2.95 -15.80
N LEU A 111 -1.46 -3.26 -16.54
CA LEU A 111 -0.70 -4.50 -16.37
C LEU A 111 -0.02 -4.56 -15.00
N SER A 112 0.66 -3.49 -14.59
CA SER A 112 1.35 -3.44 -13.29
C SER A 112 0.38 -3.52 -12.13
N GLY A 113 -0.71 -2.75 -12.16
CA GLY A 113 -1.74 -2.77 -11.13
C GLY A 113 -2.44 -4.12 -10.99
N ALA A 114 -2.81 -4.75 -12.12
CA ALA A 114 -3.42 -6.08 -12.12
C ALA A 114 -2.42 -7.17 -11.67
N GLY A 115 -1.17 -7.08 -12.12
CA GLY A 115 -0.10 -8.00 -11.75
C GLY A 115 0.22 -7.93 -10.25
N ALA A 116 0.43 -6.74 -9.71
CA ALA A 116 0.73 -6.53 -8.30
C ALA A 116 -0.39 -7.06 -7.38
N ALA A 117 -1.64 -6.66 -7.64
CA ALA A 117 -2.77 -7.09 -6.82
C ALA A 117 -3.06 -8.59 -6.97
N GLY A 118 -2.98 -9.13 -8.18
CA GLY A 118 -3.14 -10.56 -8.45
C GLY A 118 -2.06 -11.40 -7.77
N ALA A 119 -0.81 -10.94 -7.80
CA ALA A 119 0.31 -11.60 -7.14
C ALA A 119 0.12 -11.60 -5.61
N TRP A 120 -0.20 -10.45 -5.01
CA TRP A 120 -0.48 -10.37 -3.58
C TRP A 120 -1.65 -11.25 -3.17
N ASN A 121 -2.75 -11.24 -3.93
CA ASN A 121 -3.92 -12.06 -3.66
C ASN A 121 -3.55 -13.55 -3.67
N ALA A 122 -2.90 -14.04 -4.72
CA ALA A 122 -2.49 -15.44 -4.81
C ALA A 122 -1.47 -15.83 -3.73
N LEU A 123 -0.51 -14.95 -3.42
CA LEU A 123 0.47 -15.16 -2.35
C LEU A 123 -0.21 -15.27 -0.98
N SER A 124 -1.17 -14.39 -0.69
CA SER A 124 -1.90 -14.40 0.58
C SER A 124 -2.62 -15.73 0.83
N VAL A 125 -3.19 -16.31 -0.23
CA VAL A 125 -3.84 -17.63 -0.16
C VAL A 125 -2.80 -18.74 0.03
N ILE A 126 -1.69 -18.71 -0.71
CA ILE A 126 -0.58 -19.68 -0.56
C ILE A 126 -0.04 -19.66 0.88
N LEU A 127 0.16 -18.49 1.46
CA LEU A 127 0.63 -18.31 2.84
C LEU A 127 -0.41 -18.80 3.85
N ALA A 128 -1.69 -18.49 3.64
CA ALA A 128 -2.76 -18.93 4.52
C ALA A 128 -2.94 -20.46 4.53
N ASP A 129 -2.80 -21.11 3.38
CA ASP A 129 -2.91 -22.57 3.27
C ASP A 129 -1.70 -23.31 3.82
N SER A 130 -0.52 -22.67 3.80
CA SER A 130 0.72 -23.25 4.32
C SER A 130 0.88 -23.06 5.84
N ALA A 131 -0.06 -22.37 6.49
CA ALA A 131 0.02 -21.98 7.88
C ALA A 131 -1.05 -22.65 8.76
N GLY A 132 -0.64 -23.21 9.89
CA GLY A 132 -1.59 -23.56 10.95
C GLY A 132 -2.36 -22.33 11.44
N GLN A 133 -3.59 -22.51 11.92
CA GLN A 133 -4.48 -21.40 12.32
C GLN A 133 -3.83 -20.43 13.32
N ALA A 134 -3.01 -20.93 14.25
CA ALA A 134 -2.27 -20.14 15.23
C ALA A 134 -1.08 -19.34 14.65
N GLN A 135 -0.56 -19.73 13.48
CA GLN A 135 0.61 -19.11 12.86
C GLN A 135 0.27 -18.07 11.78
N LYS A 136 -0.97 -18.06 11.27
CA LYS A 136 -1.42 -17.16 10.20
C LYS A 136 -1.14 -15.68 10.51
N ALA A 137 -1.54 -15.21 11.69
CA ALA A 137 -1.32 -13.83 12.10
C ALA A 137 0.17 -13.45 12.08
N SER A 138 1.05 -14.37 12.48
CA SER A 138 2.49 -14.13 12.48
C SER A 138 3.09 -14.16 11.07
N ILE A 139 2.65 -15.06 10.19
CA ILE A 139 3.08 -15.10 8.79
C ILE A 139 2.72 -13.81 8.07
N PHE A 140 1.48 -13.34 8.21
CA PHE A 140 1.04 -12.07 7.61
C PHE A 140 1.76 -10.86 8.23
N GLY A 141 2.03 -10.87 9.53
CA GLY A 141 2.85 -9.84 10.18
C GLY A 141 4.28 -9.77 9.63
N VAL A 142 4.93 -10.92 9.41
CA VAL A 142 6.26 -11.00 8.81
C VAL A 142 6.23 -10.61 7.33
N ALA A 143 5.22 -11.05 6.57
CA ALA A 143 5.05 -10.65 5.18
C ALA A 143 4.90 -9.13 5.04
N PHE A 144 4.11 -8.50 5.90
CA PHE A 144 3.96 -7.04 5.93
C PHE A 144 5.26 -6.31 6.31
N ALA A 145 5.97 -6.79 7.34
CA ALA A 145 7.26 -6.21 7.72
C ALA A 145 8.31 -6.33 6.60
N LEU A 146 8.35 -7.49 5.93
CA LEU A 146 9.21 -7.73 4.78
C LEU A 146 8.81 -6.89 3.57
N GLN A 147 7.53 -6.58 3.40
CA GLN A 147 7.07 -5.69 2.35
C GLN A 147 7.58 -4.27 2.55
N ASN A 148 7.39 -3.72 3.76
CA ASN A 148 7.92 -2.40 4.11
C ASN A 148 9.45 -2.36 4.01
N LEU A 149 10.13 -3.43 4.42
CA LEU A 149 11.58 -3.54 4.28
C LEU A 149 12.01 -3.53 2.81
N GLY A 150 11.37 -4.33 1.96
CA GLY A 150 11.67 -4.38 0.52
C GLY A 150 11.47 -3.02 -0.14
N SER A 151 10.27 -2.46 -0.04
CA SER A 151 9.94 -1.15 -0.61
C SER A 151 10.86 -0.04 -0.07
N GLY A 152 11.21 -0.08 1.21
CA GLY A 152 12.14 0.87 1.83
C GLY A 152 13.56 0.80 1.31
N LEU A 153 14.10 -0.41 1.18
CA LEU A 153 15.41 -0.63 0.57
C LEU A 153 15.41 -0.19 -0.90
N GLY A 154 14.32 -0.44 -1.62
CA GLY A 154 14.12 0.07 -2.98
C GLY A 154 14.15 1.60 -3.05
N ALA A 155 13.38 2.27 -2.21
CA ALA A 155 13.32 3.72 -2.16
C ALA A 155 14.69 4.34 -1.82
N ALA A 156 15.36 3.84 -0.78
CA ALA A 156 16.68 4.31 -0.39
C ALA A 156 17.75 4.08 -1.48
N THR A 157 17.71 2.92 -2.16
CA THR A 157 18.67 2.63 -3.25
C THR A 157 18.38 3.45 -4.50
N SER A 158 17.12 3.71 -4.82
CA SER A 158 16.74 4.58 -5.95
C SER A 158 17.18 6.04 -5.75
N GLY A 159 17.24 6.55 -4.51
CA GLY A 159 17.83 7.87 -4.22
C GLY A 159 19.29 8.00 -4.70
N ILE A 160 20.06 6.90 -4.64
CA ILE A 160 21.46 6.86 -5.12
C ILE A 160 21.50 6.85 -6.66
N VAL A 161 20.60 6.09 -7.29
CA VAL A 161 20.56 5.90 -8.76
C VAL A 161 19.94 7.11 -9.48
N VAL A 162 18.93 7.73 -8.88
CA VAL A 162 18.16 8.86 -9.41
C VAL A 162 18.70 10.18 -8.85
N ASN A 163 20.00 10.42 -9.04
CA ASN A 163 20.61 11.70 -8.66
C ASN A 163 20.22 12.82 -9.64
N LYS A 164 20.08 12.49 -10.93
CA LYS A 164 19.65 13.42 -11.98
C LYS A 164 18.35 12.96 -12.63
N LEU A 165 17.49 13.92 -12.99
CA LEU A 165 16.33 13.71 -13.86
C LEU A 165 16.81 13.33 -15.25
N SER A 166 17.02 12.03 -15.48
CA SER A 166 17.41 11.50 -16.78
C SER A 166 16.53 10.32 -17.16
N VAL A 167 16.14 10.27 -18.43
CA VAL A 167 15.34 9.16 -18.97
C VAL A 167 16.03 7.81 -18.71
N PHE A 168 17.35 7.76 -18.86
CA PHE A 168 18.15 6.55 -18.65
C PHE A 168 18.09 6.04 -17.21
N SER A 169 18.26 6.93 -16.21
CA SER A 169 18.18 6.53 -14.79
C SER A 169 16.83 5.92 -14.43
N PHE A 170 15.74 6.51 -14.94
CA PHE A 170 14.39 6.02 -14.68
C PHE A 170 14.10 4.72 -15.43
N GLN A 171 14.50 4.62 -16.70
CA GLN A 171 14.45 3.37 -17.46
C GLN A 171 15.18 2.24 -16.74
N PHE A 172 16.37 2.54 -16.21
CA PHE A 172 17.17 1.57 -15.49
C PHE A 172 16.46 1.04 -14.23
N ILE A 173 15.88 1.90 -13.38
CA ILE A 173 15.14 1.44 -12.19
C ILE A 173 13.88 0.66 -12.56
N PHE A 174 13.14 1.03 -13.62
CA PHE A 174 11.97 0.27 -14.09
C PHE A 174 12.36 -1.12 -14.65
N LEU A 175 13.48 -1.20 -15.38
CA LEU A 175 13.98 -2.48 -15.89
C LEU A 175 14.55 -3.36 -14.78
N LEU A 176 15.23 -2.77 -13.78
CA LEU A 176 15.64 -3.51 -12.58
C LEU A 176 14.43 -4.04 -11.82
N ASP A 177 13.40 -3.21 -11.63
CA ASP A 177 12.13 -3.61 -11.01
C ASP A 177 11.52 -4.80 -11.75
N ALA A 178 11.33 -4.69 -13.07
CA ALA A 178 10.86 -5.80 -13.90
C ALA A 178 11.72 -7.07 -13.74
N ALA A 179 13.04 -6.92 -13.72
CA ALA A 179 13.96 -8.04 -13.53
C ALA A 179 13.76 -8.72 -12.16
N THR A 180 13.49 -7.96 -11.09
CA THR A 180 13.23 -8.55 -9.76
C THR A 180 11.99 -9.48 -9.77
N PHE A 181 10.93 -9.09 -10.48
CA PHE A 181 9.73 -9.91 -10.66
C PHE A 181 9.98 -11.14 -11.54
N ILE A 182 10.68 -10.98 -12.68
CA ILE A 182 11.02 -12.08 -13.59
C ILE A 182 11.92 -13.09 -12.90
N LEU A 183 12.98 -12.64 -12.21
CA LEU A 183 13.89 -13.51 -11.47
C LEU A 183 13.15 -14.28 -10.38
N PHE A 184 12.23 -13.64 -9.66
CA PHE A 184 11.43 -14.35 -8.67
C PHE A 184 10.46 -15.36 -9.32
N ALA A 185 9.83 -15.03 -10.44
CA ALA A 185 9.00 -15.99 -11.17
C ALA A 185 9.82 -17.22 -11.65
N LEU A 186 11.02 -17.00 -12.20
CA LEU A 186 11.88 -18.06 -12.73
C LEU A 186 12.51 -18.94 -11.65
N PHE A 187 13.03 -18.36 -10.57
CA PHE A 187 13.79 -19.08 -9.54
C PHE A 187 12.96 -19.40 -8.29
N GLY A 188 11.95 -18.59 -7.99
CA GLY A 188 11.04 -18.75 -6.85
C GLY A 188 10.00 -19.84 -7.05
N GLN A 189 9.64 -20.17 -8.31
CA GLN A 189 8.62 -21.18 -8.61
C GLN A 189 8.87 -22.56 -7.99
N LYS A 190 10.13 -22.97 -7.79
CA LYS A 190 10.47 -24.27 -7.18
C LYS A 190 10.04 -24.37 -5.71
N TRP A 191 9.92 -23.22 -5.06
CA TRP A 191 9.46 -23.12 -3.68
C TRP A 191 7.95 -22.93 -3.60
N ILE A 192 7.22 -22.93 -4.71
CA ILE A 192 5.77 -22.84 -4.72
C ILE A 192 5.25 -24.19 -5.18
N LEU A 193 4.57 -24.92 -4.29
CA LEU A 193 4.00 -26.22 -4.60
C LEU A 193 2.90 -26.06 -5.65
N ASN A 194 2.87 -27.00 -6.59
CA ASN A 194 1.74 -27.17 -7.49
C ASN A 194 0.63 -27.82 -6.67
N ASP A 195 -0.38 -27.03 -6.28
CA ASP A 195 -1.59 -27.60 -5.72
C ASP A 195 -2.49 -28.04 -6.88
N HIS A 196 -2.15 -29.16 -7.53
CA HIS A 196 -2.99 -29.79 -8.56
C HIS A 196 -4.06 -30.72 -7.96
N GLN A 197 -4.15 -30.83 -6.64
CA GLN A 197 -5.05 -31.78 -5.99
C GLN A 197 -5.95 -31.08 -4.98
N ASN A 198 -7.19 -30.81 -5.42
CA ASN A 198 -8.45 -30.77 -4.64
C ASN A 198 -9.53 -29.83 -5.21
N GLY A 199 -9.40 -29.37 -6.47
CA GLY A 199 -10.39 -28.50 -7.12
C GLY A 199 -11.77 -29.12 -7.36
N LEU A 200 -11.94 -30.44 -7.21
CA LEU A 200 -13.23 -31.11 -7.40
C LEU A 200 -14.00 -31.42 -6.10
N ASN A 201 -13.39 -31.33 -4.92
CA ASN A 201 -14.03 -31.78 -3.67
C ASN A 201 -14.06 -30.78 -2.50
N ARG A 202 -13.43 -29.60 -2.61
CA ARG A 202 -13.57 -28.56 -1.57
C ARG A 202 -14.72 -27.61 -1.89
N HIS A 203 -15.92 -28.11 -1.61
CA HIS A 203 -17.14 -27.34 -1.37
C HIS A 203 -17.43 -26.20 -2.35
N ARG A 204 -18.45 -26.46 -3.17
CA ARG A 204 -19.57 -25.57 -3.50
C ARG A 204 -20.05 -24.79 -2.26
N LYS A 205 -19.24 -23.92 -1.66
CA LYS A 205 -19.73 -22.81 -0.85
C LYS A 205 -20.54 -22.02 -1.86
N LYS A 206 -21.87 -22.14 -1.77
CA LYS A 206 -22.83 -21.41 -2.60
C LYS A 206 -22.19 -20.09 -2.98
N HIS A 207 -21.96 -19.87 -4.28
CA HIS A 207 -21.78 -18.54 -4.85
C HIS A 207 -23.05 -17.77 -4.46
N ARG A 208 -23.08 -17.26 -3.23
CA ARG A 208 -23.96 -16.16 -2.87
C ARG A 208 -23.46 -15.04 -3.76
N SER A 209 -24.37 -14.47 -4.54
CA SER A 209 -24.01 -13.46 -5.53
C SER A 209 -23.07 -12.42 -4.91
N PRO A 210 -22.14 -11.83 -5.68
CA PRO A 210 -21.32 -10.71 -5.22
C PRO A 210 -22.17 -9.57 -4.64
N PHE A 211 -23.45 -9.55 -5.00
CA PHE A 211 -24.48 -8.58 -4.62
C PHE A 211 -25.55 -9.14 -3.65
N SER A 212 -25.32 -10.27 -2.95
CA SER A 212 -26.31 -10.77 -2.00
C SER A 212 -26.52 -9.69 -0.93
N SER A 213 -27.76 -9.23 -0.75
CA SER A 213 -28.14 -8.09 0.09
C SER A 213 -27.22 -7.94 1.29
N TYR A 214 -26.42 -6.86 1.29
CA TYR A 214 -25.45 -6.53 2.34
C TYR A 214 -26.17 -6.17 3.64
N GLN A 215 -26.74 -7.18 4.30
CA GLN A 215 -27.18 -7.06 5.67
C GLN A 215 -25.93 -7.15 6.55
N PHE A 216 -25.30 -5.99 6.75
CA PHE A 216 -24.42 -5.79 7.88
C PHE A 216 -25.32 -5.80 9.12
N GLY A 217 -25.02 -6.64 10.12
CA GLY A 217 -25.81 -6.75 11.35
C GLY A 217 -25.87 -5.44 12.15
N ALA A 218 -26.11 -5.50 13.46
CA ALA A 218 -26.29 -4.31 14.31
C ALA A 218 -25.17 -3.24 14.18
N ASN A 219 -23.94 -3.65 13.86
CA ASN A 219 -22.77 -2.75 13.72
C ASN A 219 -22.61 -2.14 12.30
N GLY A 220 -23.57 -2.31 11.39
CA GLY A 220 -23.47 -1.80 10.02
C GLY A 220 -23.25 -0.29 9.92
N LYS A 221 -23.89 0.51 10.79
CA LYS A 221 -23.67 1.97 10.84
C LYS A 221 -22.24 2.33 11.22
N VAL A 222 -21.69 1.66 12.25
CA VAL A 222 -20.30 1.85 12.70
C VAL A 222 -19.34 1.50 11.57
N LEU A 223 -19.57 0.38 10.88
CA LEU A 223 -18.76 -0.04 9.75
C LEU A 223 -18.79 0.99 8.62
N SER A 224 -19.96 1.55 8.28
CA SER A 224 -20.06 2.58 7.23
C SER A 224 -19.28 3.85 7.56
N VAL A 225 -19.38 4.34 8.80
CA VAL A 225 -18.61 5.53 9.24
C VAL A 225 -17.11 5.23 9.22
N LEU A 226 -16.70 4.07 9.74
CA LEU A 226 -15.30 3.65 9.73
C LEU A 226 -14.75 3.50 8.30
N SER A 227 -15.58 2.96 7.40
CA SER A 227 -15.27 2.80 5.97
C SER A 227 -15.12 4.15 5.27
N PHE A 228 -15.95 5.15 5.60
CA PHE A 228 -15.82 6.51 5.10
C PHE A 228 -14.57 7.22 5.63
N CYS A 229 -14.26 7.05 6.92
CA CYS A 229 -13.02 7.57 7.50
C CYS A 229 -11.80 6.97 6.78
N TYR A 230 -11.79 5.66 6.59
CA TYR A 230 -10.67 4.97 5.97
C TYR A 230 -10.50 5.29 4.48
N LEU A 231 -11.61 5.41 3.73
CA LEU A 231 -11.61 5.94 2.37
C LEU A 231 -10.95 7.32 2.32
N THR A 232 -11.34 8.22 3.22
CA THR A 232 -10.82 9.59 3.26
C THR A 232 -9.33 9.62 3.61
N ILE A 233 -8.90 8.82 4.60
CA ILE A 233 -7.48 8.67 4.96
C ILE A 233 -6.68 8.15 3.75
N ALA A 234 -7.17 7.09 3.09
CA ALA A 234 -6.52 6.50 1.91
C ALA A 234 -6.42 7.49 0.75
N LEU A 235 -7.51 8.22 0.46
CA LEU A 235 -7.57 9.26 -0.57
C LEU A 235 -6.54 10.36 -0.32
N VAL A 236 -6.51 10.90 0.90
CA VAL A 236 -5.56 11.96 1.27
C VAL A 236 -4.13 11.44 1.22
N MET A 237 -3.87 10.29 1.84
CA MET A 237 -2.54 9.70 1.92
C MET A 237 -1.99 9.44 0.52
N THR A 238 -2.72 8.68 -0.32
CA THR A 238 -2.25 8.36 -1.67
C THR A 238 -2.18 9.57 -2.58
N GLY A 239 -3.15 10.50 -2.50
CA GLY A 239 -3.10 11.74 -3.28
C GLY A 239 -1.88 12.58 -2.95
N ILE A 240 -1.53 12.71 -1.67
CA ILE A 240 -0.33 13.45 -1.25
C ILE A 240 0.94 12.69 -1.61
N THR A 241 1.12 11.46 -1.14
CA THR A 241 2.43 10.78 -1.22
C THR A 241 2.79 10.34 -2.63
N SER A 242 1.83 9.85 -3.42
CA SER A 242 2.11 9.33 -4.77
C SER A 242 2.09 10.40 -5.86
N THR A 243 1.44 11.54 -5.62
CA THR A 243 1.16 12.55 -6.67
C THR A 243 1.60 13.95 -6.28
N VAL A 244 1.03 14.54 -5.22
CA VAL A 244 1.37 15.93 -4.85
C VAL A 244 2.82 16.06 -4.41
N PHE A 245 3.32 15.17 -3.55
CA PHE A 245 4.65 15.26 -2.96
C PHE A 245 5.80 15.22 -3.99
N PRO A 246 5.85 14.25 -4.93
CA PRO A 246 6.91 14.23 -5.95
C PRO A 246 6.97 15.52 -6.78
N GLN A 247 5.80 16.07 -7.15
CA GLN A 247 5.73 17.31 -7.92
C GLN A 247 6.00 18.55 -7.06
N TRP A 248 5.49 18.60 -5.83
CA TRP A 248 5.68 19.72 -4.90
C TRP A 248 7.14 19.85 -4.45
N SER A 249 7.79 18.73 -4.16
CA SER A 249 9.21 18.73 -3.77
C SER A 249 10.10 19.27 -4.90
N THR A 250 9.93 18.78 -6.12
CA THR A 250 10.82 19.14 -7.24
C THR A 250 10.45 20.46 -7.92
N ALA A 251 9.16 20.71 -8.17
CA ALA A 251 8.71 21.90 -8.90
C ALA A 251 8.54 23.14 -8.00
N GLN A 252 8.11 22.96 -6.74
CA GLN A 252 7.85 24.07 -5.81
C GLN A 252 9.03 24.31 -4.84
N ALA A 253 9.58 23.25 -4.23
CA ALA A 253 10.73 23.38 -3.32
C ALA A 253 12.10 23.30 -4.01
N HIS A 254 12.14 22.97 -5.30
CA HIS A 254 13.36 22.82 -6.10
C HIS A 254 14.41 21.89 -5.46
N VAL A 255 13.96 20.84 -4.76
CA VAL A 255 14.86 19.81 -4.21
C VAL A 255 15.21 18.80 -5.32
N PRO A 256 16.40 18.18 -5.25
CA PRO A 256 16.79 17.15 -6.21
C PRO A 256 15.89 15.90 -6.08
N ALA A 257 15.70 15.18 -7.19
CA ALA A 257 14.80 14.03 -7.27
C ALA A 257 15.15 12.90 -6.30
N ASN A 258 16.42 12.72 -5.94
CA ASN A 258 16.84 11.73 -4.94
C ASN A 258 16.17 11.94 -3.56
N THR A 259 15.80 13.18 -3.22
CA THR A 259 15.11 13.50 -1.95
C THR A 259 13.78 12.76 -1.81
N ILE A 260 13.11 12.45 -2.92
CA ILE A 260 11.86 11.67 -2.92
C ILE A 260 12.15 10.24 -2.43
N GLY A 261 13.10 9.55 -3.05
CA GLY A 261 13.51 8.19 -2.66
C GLY A 261 14.05 8.13 -1.24
N ASP A 262 14.86 9.13 -0.84
CA ASP A 262 15.36 9.23 0.53
C ASP A 262 14.23 9.39 1.55
N ALA A 263 13.20 10.21 1.26
CA ALA A 263 12.06 10.40 2.15
C ALA A 263 11.24 9.11 2.34
N PHE A 264 10.94 8.38 1.25
CA PHE A 264 10.26 7.08 1.32
C PHE A 264 11.13 6.00 2.00
N GLY A 265 12.45 6.03 1.80
CA GLY A 265 13.41 5.18 2.49
C GLY A 265 13.40 5.41 4.00
N ILE A 266 13.39 6.68 4.44
CA ILE A 266 13.27 7.06 5.85
C ILE A 266 11.94 6.60 6.44
N ASN A 267 10.83 6.81 5.74
CA ASN A 267 9.51 6.31 6.18
C ASN A 267 9.57 4.80 6.44
N SER A 268 10.05 4.03 5.48
CA SER A 268 10.13 2.57 5.60
C SER A 268 11.09 2.12 6.72
N MET A 269 12.23 2.80 6.89
CA MET A 269 13.16 2.54 7.98
C MET A 269 12.49 2.76 9.34
N VAL A 270 11.74 3.86 9.50
CA VAL A 270 10.99 4.15 10.73
C VAL A 270 9.89 3.11 10.98
N ILE A 271 9.21 2.63 9.94
CA ILE A 271 8.24 1.53 10.08
C ILE A 271 8.94 0.28 10.61
N VAL A 272 10.02 -0.18 9.96
CA VAL A 272 10.71 -1.43 10.33
C VAL A 272 11.29 -1.35 11.75
N LEU A 273 11.94 -0.24 12.11
CA LEU A 273 12.54 -0.06 13.44
C LEU A 273 11.49 0.22 14.52
N GLY A 274 10.44 0.96 14.18
CA GLY A 274 9.42 1.45 15.10
C GLY A 274 8.29 0.44 15.37
N GLN A 275 8.03 -0.51 14.49
CA GLN A 275 6.84 -1.37 14.55
C GLN A 275 6.64 -2.04 15.92
N LEU A 276 7.69 -2.68 16.47
CA LEU A 276 7.57 -3.37 17.77
C LEU A 276 7.44 -2.42 18.96
N PHE A 277 8.02 -1.22 18.86
CA PHE A 277 7.99 -0.22 19.92
C PHE A 277 6.64 0.50 19.96
N ILE A 278 6.19 0.98 18.80
CA ILE A 278 4.93 1.71 18.64
C ILE A 278 3.74 0.84 19.09
N LEU A 279 3.73 -0.45 18.75
CA LEU A 279 2.70 -1.40 19.20
C LEU A 279 2.62 -1.52 20.73
N ARG A 280 3.75 -1.42 21.45
CA ARG A 280 3.75 -1.46 22.92
C ARG A 280 3.15 -0.21 23.53
N LEU A 281 3.41 0.97 22.93
CA LEU A 281 2.90 2.25 23.44
C LEU A 281 1.37 2.32 23.39
N VAL A 282 0.76 1.73 22.36
CA VAL A 282 -0.69 1.83 22.17
C VAL A 282 -1.48 0.65 22.74
N LYS A 283 -0.83 -0.34 23.36
CA LYS A 283 -1.47 -1.55 23.90
C LYS A 283 -2.62 -1.28 24.87
N HIS A 284 -2.61 -0.15 25.57
CA HIS A 284 -3.66 0.22 26.53
C HIS A 284 -4.59 1.33 26.02
N VAL A 285 -4.42 1.75 24.76
CA VAL A 285 -5.22 2.80 24.14
C VAL A 285 -6.34 2.15 23.32
N ARG A 286 -7.53 2.74 23.40
CA ARG A 286 -8.69 2.33 22.58
C ARG A 286 -8.36 2.44 21.09
N ARG A 287 -8.65 1.41 20.29
CA ARG A 287 -8.28 1.37 18.85
C ARG A 287 -8.84 2.53 18.04
N THR A 288 -10.04 3.02 18.34
CA THR A 288 -10.61 4.22 17.71
C THR A 288 -9.75 5.46 17.95
N ARG A 289 -9.26 5.64 19.18
CA ARG A 289 -8.34 6.74 19.54
C ARG A 289 -7.00 6.57 18.86
N VAL A 290 -6.49 5.36 18.72
CA VAL A 290 -5.24 5.11 17.97
C VAL A 290 -5.38 5.54 16.51
N ILE A 291 -6.50 5.23 15.85
CA ILE A 291 -6.79 5.68 14.49
C ILE A 291 -6.93 7.21 14.43
N GLY A 292 -7.58 7.83 15.42
CA GLY A 292 -7.68 9.29 15.53
C GLY A 292 -6.30 9.97 15.69
N ILE A 293 -5.44 9.41 16.54
CA ILE A 293 -4.05 9.87 16.73
C ILE A 293 -3.27 9.73 15.42
N ALA A 294 -3.37 8.57 14.73
CA ALA A 294 -2.74 8.38 13.43
C ALA A 294 -3.19 9.43 12.41
N THR A 295 -4.49 9.75 12.40
CA THR A 295 -5.08 10.77 11.52
C THR A 295 -4.52 12.17 11.79
N LEU A 296 -4.34 12.54 13.07
CA LEU A 296 -3.68 13.80 13.45
C LEU A 296 -2.20 13.82 13.05
N ILE A 297 -1.49 12.71 13.24
CA ILE A 297 -0.09 12.56 12.82
C ILE A 297 0.04 12.79 11.31
N PHE A 298 -0.85 12.23 10.50
CA PHE A 298 -0.90 12.50 9.05
C PHE A 298 -1.16 13.97 8.74
N ALA A 299 -2.15 14.60 9.40
CA ALA A 299 -2.44 16.02 9.21
C ALA A 299 -1.22 16.90 9.52
N THR A 300 -0.50 16.60 10.61
CA THR A 300 0.74 17.31 10.98
C THR A 300 1.86 17.06 9.97
N ALA A 301 2.10 15.82 9.58
CA ALA A 301 3.12 15.48 8.59
C ALA A 301 2.85 16.17 7.24
N TYR A 302 1.62 16.16 6.77
CA TYR A 302 1.25 16.76 5.49
C TYR A 302 1.25 18.29 5.53
N LEU A 303 0.94 18.91 6.68
CA LEU A 303 1.17 20.33 6.90
C LEU A 303 2.67 20.66 6.83
N MET A 304 3.53 19.80 7.38
CA MET A 304 4.97 19.96 7.31
C MET A 304 5.52 19.80 5.88
N ILE A 305 4.99 18.87 5.08
CA ILE A 305 5.29 18.79 3.62
C ILE A 305 4.88 20.09 2.93
N PHE A 306 3.67 20.57 3.18
CA PHE A 306 3.16 21.79 2.58
C PHE A 306 4.08 22.99 2.87
N ILE A 307 4.40 23.25 4.14
CA ILE A 307 5.28 24.34 4.58
C ILE A 307 6.68 24.19 4.00
N SER A 308 7.22 22.96 3.97
CA SER A 308 8.56 22.69 3.41
C SER A 308 8.67 23.06 1.93
N GLY A 309 7.54 23.06 1.20
CA GLY A 309 7.42 23.56 -0.16
C GLY A 309 7.95 24.97 -0.39
N PHE A 310 7.83 25.84 0.61
CA PHE A 310 8.19 27.25 0.51
C PHE A 310 9.60 27.55 1.05
N LEU A 311 10.30 26.53 1.56
CA LEU A 311 11.64 26.69 2.08
C LEU A 311 12.69 26.57 0.97
N LYS A 312 13.91 27.01 1.26
CA LYS A 312 15.07 26.75 0.40
C LYS A 312 15.33 25.23 0.30
N PRO A 313 16.00 24.74 -0.76
CA PRO A 313 16.11 23.30 -1.03
C PRO A 313 16.66 22.46 0.14
N THR A 314 17.70 22.93 0.83
CA THR A 314 18.29 22.16 1.95
C THR A 314 17.35 22.06 3.17
N PRO A 315 16.81 23.17 3.73
CA PRO A 315 15.77 23.06 4.77
C PRO A 315 14.50 22.31 4.32
N ALA A 316 14.08 22.46 3.06
CA ALA A 316 12.93 21.74 2.51
C ALA A 316 13.15 20.22 2.54
N SER A 317 14.32 19.75 2.12
CA SER A 317 14.67 18.32 2.12
C SER A 317 14.62 17.74 3.54
N ILE A 318 15.20 18.45 4.52
CA ILE A 318 15.14 18.07 5.94
C ILE A 318 13.67 18.02 6.41
N GLY A 319 12.87 19.03 6.02
CA GLY A 319 11.45 19.09 6.33
C GLY A 319 10.68 17.88 5.79
N PHE A 320 10.94 17.47 4.56
CA PHE A 320 10.35 16.27 3.96
C PHE A 320 10.76 14.99 4.67
N PHE A 321 12.03 14.84 5.04
CA PHE A 321 12.52 13.68 5.79
C PHE A 321 11.82 13.51 7.14
N PHE A 322 11.70 14.58 7.91
CA PHE A 322 10.94 14.56 9.17
C PHE A 322 9.46 14.28 8.93
N SER A 323 8.85 14.86 7.89
CA SER A 323 7.45 14.61 7.55
C SER A 323 7.17 13.14 7.26
N PHE A 324 8.05 12.49 6.49
CA PHE A 324 7.93 11.07 6.15
C PHE A 324 8.22 10.15 7.35
N ALA A 325 9.15 10.53 8.23
CA ALA A 325 9.37 9.84 9.50
C ALA A 325 8.13 9.93 10.42
N ILE A 326 7.47 11.09 10.49
CA ILE A 326 6.22 11.29 11.25
C ILE A 326 5.08 10.47 10.61
N THR A 327 4.97 10.50 9.28
CA THR A 327 3.99 9.72 8.52
C THR A 327 4.10 8.22 8.82
N ALA A 328 5.33 7.68 8.87
CA ALA A 328 5.60 6.29 9.20
C ALA A 328 5.05 5.85 10.57
N VAL A 329 5.08 6.75 11.58
CA VAL A 329 4.46 6.49 12.88
C VAL A 329 2.94 6.36 12.74
N GLY A 330 2.31 7.27 11.98
CA GLY A 330 0.88 7.23 11.69
C GLY A 330 0.47 5.95 10.95
N GLU A 331 1.23 5.55 9.93
CA GLU A 331 0.98 4.33 9.16
C GLU A 331 1.04 3.08 10.05
N THR A 332 2.08 2.98 10.88
CA THR A 332 2.27 1.86 11.80
C THR A 332 1.07 1.73 12.76
N LEU A 333 0.55 2.86 13.26
CA LEU A 333 -0.62 2.89 14.13
C LEU A 333 -1.91 2.51 13.40
N LEU A 334 -2.11 3.03 12.19
CA LEU A 334 -3.31 2.79 11.39
C LEU A 334 -3.43 1.32 10.98
N PHE A 335 -2.38 0.77 10.35
CA PHE A 335 -2.41 -0.58 9.76
C PHE A 335 -2.38 -1.70 10.80
N SER A 336 -1.94 -1.42 12.03
CA SER A 336 -2.04 -2.36 13.15
C SER A 336 -3.39 -2.35 13.87
N SER A 337 -4.05 -1.18 13.94
CA SER A 337 -5.26 -1.01 14.74
C SER A 337 -6.54 -1.28 13.95
N LEU A 338 -6.59 -0.89 12.68
CA LEU A 338 -7.81 -0.93 11.89
C LEU A 338 -8.29 -2.36 11.56
N PRO A 339 -7.46 -3.29 11.03
CA PRO A 339 -7.92 -4.65 10.76
C PRO A 339 -8.41 -5.37 12.02
N ALA A 340 -7.77 -5.11 13.16
CA ALA A 340 -8.17 -5.66 14.44
C ALA A 340 -9.55 -5.12 14.87
N LEU A 341 -9.76 -3.80 14.82
CA LEU A 341 -11.06 -3.18 15.15
C LEU A 341 -12.19 -3.75 14.29
N VAL A 342 -11.96 -3.89 12.99
CA VAL A 342 -12.94 -4.43 12.03
C VAL A 342 -13.30 -5.88 12.34
N ASN A 343 -12.31 -6.69 12.74
CA ASN A 343 -12.52 -8.08 13.11
C ASN A 343 -13.29 -8.27 14.42
N ASP A 344 -13.13 -7.34 15.38
CA ASP A 344 -13.85 -7.38 16.65
C ASP A 344 -15.30 -6.89 16.51
N LEU A 345 -15.57 -6.00 15.55
CA LEU A 345 -16.93 -5.56 15.23
C LEU A 345 -17.77 -6.64 14.54
N ALA A 346 -17.13 -7.60 13.88
CA ALA A 346 -17.78 -8.58 13.03
C ALA A 346 -18.00 -9.92 13.76
N SER A 347 -19.22 -10.45 13.71
CA SER A 347 -19.47 -11.85 14.06
C SER A 347 -18.70 -12.79 13.11
N GLU A 348 -18.38 -14.00 13.55
CA GLU A 348 -17.51 -14.93 12.79
C GLU A 348 -17.97 -15.12 11.34
N ASN A 349 -19.29 -15.23 11.12
CA ASN A 349 -19.90 -15.41 9.80
C ASN A 349 -19.88 -14.16 8.92
N LEU A 350 -19.59 -12.98 9.49
CA LEU A 350 -19.59 -11.69 8.81
C LEU A 350 -18.19 -11.06 8.67
N ARG A 351 -17.15 -11.62 9.31
CA ARG A 351 -15.76 -11.10 9.24
C ARG A 351 -15.27 -10.85 7.82
N GLY A 352 -15.53 -11.78 6.89
CA GLY A 352 -15.15 -11.61 5.48
C GLY A 352 -15.83 -10.40 4.82
N ARG A 353 -17.11 -10.15 5.14
CA ARG A 353 -17.87 -9.01 4.58
C ARG A 353 -17.35 -7.68 5.13
N TYR A 354 -17.04 -7.62 6.42
CA TYR A 354 -16.50 -6.43 7.07
C TYR A 354 -15.12 -6.06 6.51
N ASN A 355 -14.21 -7.03 6.41
CA ASN A 355 -12.90 -6.79 5.80
C ASN A 355 -13.01 -6.40 4.32
N SER A 356 -13.94 -6.99 3.57
CA SER A 356 -14.15 -6.63 2.17
C SER A 356 -14.58 -5.17 1.99
N MET A 357 -15.48 -4.67 2.84
CA MET A 357 -15.93 -3.28 2.79
C MET A 357 -14.77 -2.30 3.12
N ILE A 358 -13.97 -2.62 4.13
CA ILE A 358 -12.83 -1.80 4.54
C ILE A 358 -11.73 -1.80 3.47
N ASN A 359 -11.43 -2.96 2.87
CA ASN A 359 -10.51 -3.03 1.75
C ASN A 359 -11.03 -2.25 0.53
N ALA A 360 -12.34 -2.33 0.23
CA ALA A 360 -12.94 -1.55 -0.85
C ALA A 360 -12.80 -0.03 -0.60
N SER A 361 -12.97 0.43 0.65
CA SER A 361 -12.71 1.82 1.02
C SER A 361 -11.26 2.24 0.76
N TRP A 362 -10.28 1.43 1.15
CA TRP A 362 -8.87 1.73 0.85
C TRP A 362 -8.62 1.83 -0.65
N GLN A 363 -9.11 0.85 -1.42
CA GLN A 363 -8.92 0.80 -2.87
C GLN A 363 -9.58 1.99 -3.58
N LEU A 364 -10.79 2.37 -3.18
CA LEU A 364 -11.44 3.56 -3.74
C LEU A 364 -10.65 4.83 -3.42
N GLY A 365 -10.14 4.95 -2.19
CA GLY A 365 -9.27 6.06 -1.82
C GLY A 365 -7.98 6.09 -2.63
N SER A 366 -7.30 4.95 -2.80
CA SER A 366 -6.06 4.85 -3.55
C SER A 366 -6.21 5.09 -5.06
N ILE A 367 -7.41 4.88 -5.61
CA ILE A 367 -7.74 5.25 -6.98
C ILE A 367 -8.04 6.76 -7.08
N LEU A 368 -8.90 7.29 -6.21
CA LEU A 368 -9.37 8.68 -6.31
C LEU A 368 -8.33 9.70 -5.86
N GLY A 369 -7.46 9.36 -4.90
CA GLY A 369 -6.43 10.24 -4.36
C GLY A 369 -5.51 10.80 -5.46
N PRO A 370 -4.80 9.94 -6.21
CA PRO A 370 -3.92 10.36 -7.31
C PRO A 370 -4.66 11.12 -8.41
N ILE A 371 -5.89 10.73 -8.75
CA ILE A 371 -6.72 11.39 -9.77
C ILE A 371 -7.04 12.83 -9.36
N LEU A 372 -7.56 13.03 -8.15
CA LEU A 372 -7.91 14.34 -7.64
C LEU A 372 -6.67 15.21 -7.44
N ALA A 373 -5.56 14.61 -7.01
CA ALA A 373 -4.29 15.28 -6.85
C ALA A 373 -3.71 15.76 -8.19
N GLY A 374 -3.69 14.90 -9.21
CA GLY A 374 -3.24 15.26 -10.57
C GLY A 374 -4.10 16.36 -11.18
N LEU A 375 -5.43 16.29 -11.00
CA LEU A 375 -6.35 17.34 -11.45
C LEU A 375 -6.08 18.67 -10.74
N ALA A 376 -5.95 18.69 -9.41
CA ALA A 376 -5.67 19.90 -8.67
C ALA A 376 -4.32 20.52 -9.07
N LEU A 377 -3.29 19.70 -9.30
CA LEU A 377 -2.00 20.16 -9.81
C LEU A 377 -2.14 20.81 -11.19
N SER A 378 -2.91 20.21 -12.11
CA SER A 378 -3.15 20.77 -13.45
C SER A 378 -3.88 22.12 -13.42
N LEU A 379 -4.71 22.34 -12.40
CA LEU A 379 -5.45 23.59 -12.19
C LEU A 379 -4.69 24.61 -11.33
N HIS A 380 -3.43 24.33 -10.96
CA HIS A 380 -2.62 25.16 -10.06
C HIS A 380 -3.24 25.34 -8.65
N LEU A 381 -4.03 24.36 -8.21
CA LEU A 381 -4.74 24.34 -6.92
C LEU A 381 -4.04 23.47 -5.86
N ALA A 382 -2.75 23.18 -6.02
CA ALA A 382 -2.01 22.28 -5.13
C ALA A 382 -2.05 22.72 -3.65
N ALA A 383 -1.84 24.02 -3.39
CA ALA A 383 -1.91 24.57 -2.03
C ALA A 383 -3.32 24.44 -1.43
N LEU A 384 -4.36 24.73 -2.22
CA LEU A 384 -5.75 24.55 -1.81
C LEU A 384 -6.04 23.07 -1.49
N LEU A 385 -5.55 22.14 -2.33
CA LEU A 385 -5.73 20.71 -2.10
C LEU A 385 -5.08 20.26 -0.78
N PHE A 386 -3.86 20.71 -0.47
CA PHE A 386 -3.23 20.44 0.83
C PHE A 386 -4.12 20.90 1.98
N LEU A 387 -4.64 22.13 1.93
CA LEU A 387 -5.51 22.67 2.98
C LEU A 387 -6.81 21.88 3.11
N VAL A 388 -7.44 21.50 1.99
CA VAL A 388 -8.66 20.67 1.98
C VAL A 388 -8.38 19.28 2.57
N PHE A 389 -7.29 18.64 2.18
CA PHE A 389 -6.91 17.31 2.66
C PHE A 389 -6.54 17.31 4.15
N ILE A 390 -5.76 18.28 4.60
CA ILE A 390 -5.41 18.45 6.02
C ILE A 390 -6.68 18.73 6.84
N SER A 391 -7.56 19.61 6.36
CA SER A 391 -8.83 19.92 7.02
C SER A 391 -9.73 18.68 7.09
N ALA A 392 -9.81 17.88 6.02
CA ALA A 392 -10.56 16.64 6.01
C ALA A 392 -10.05 15.66 7.08
N LEU A 393 -8.73 15.47 7.20
CA LEU A 393 -8.15 14.62 8.24
C LEU A 393 -8.48 15.14 9.65
N ILE A 394 -8.34 16.44 9.91
CA ILE A 394 -8.66 17.03 11.22
C ILE A 394 -10.15 16.83 11.56
N LEU A 395 -11.04 17.03 10.58
CA LEU A 395 -12.47 16.87 10.77
C LEU A 395 -12.89 15.43 11.03
N LEU A 396 -12.13 14.42 10.59
CA LEU A 396 -12.41 13.00 10.90
C LEU A 396 -12.24 12.65 12.38
N VAL A 397 -11.39 13.37 13.12
CA VAL A 397 -11.04 13.03 14.50
C VAL A 397 -12.26 13.07 15.43
N PRO A 398 -13.10 14.13 15.43
CA PRO A 398 -14.38 14.13 16.13
C PRO A 398 -15.28 12.95 15.76
N PHE A 399 -15.39 12.57 14.48
CA PHE A 399 -16.22 11.42 14.07
C PHE A 399 -15.71 10.11 14.69
N LEU A 400 -14.38 9.91 14.73
CA LEU A 400 -13.76 8.72 15.35
C LEU A 400 -13.96 8.67 16.88
N ILE A 401 -13.99 9.83 17.55
CA ILE A 401 -14.28 9.93 18.99
C ILE A 401 -15.77 9.67 19.25
N VAL A 402 -16.68 10.21 18.44
CA VAL A 402 -18.11 9.93 18.56
C VAL A 402 -18.39 8.45 18.31
N LEU A 403 -17.75 7.85 17.29
CA LEU A 403 -17.85 6.43 16.97
C LEU A 403 -17.50 5.53 18.17
N GLU A 404 -16.58 5.97 19.04
CA GLU A 404 -16.20 5.24 20.26
C GLU A 404 -17.40 4.92 21.17
N HIS A 405 -18.40 5.81 21.21
CA HIS A 405 -19.61 5.61 22.02
C HIS A 405 -20.55 4.54 21.45
N TRP A 406 -20.38 4.19 20.18
CA TRP A 406 -21.21 3.20 19.48
C TRP A 406 -20.57 1.81 19.45
N ILE A 407 -19.34 1.67 19.96
CA ILE A 407 -18.60 0.41 19.95
C ILE A 407 -18.63 -0.20 21.36
N PRO A 408 -19.12 -1.45 21.53
CA PRO A 408 -19.12 -2.13 22.83
C PRO A 408 -17.72 -2.21 23.43
N ASN A 409 -17.57 -1.97 24.74
CA ASN A 409 -16.27 -1.91 25.44
C ASN A 409 -15.37 -3.14 25.22
N ASN A 410 -15.95 -4.32 24.96
CA ASN A 410 -15.21 -5.58 24.77
C ASN A 410 -14.43 -5.65 23.45
N SER A 411 -14.78 -4.81 22.46
CA SER A 411 -14.14 -4.77 21.13
C SER A 411 -13.03 -3.70 20.98
N VAL A 412 -12.65 -3.03 22.09
CA VAL A 412 -11.87 -1.78 22.04
C VAL A 412 -10.45 -1.90 22.61
N ASN A 413 -10.17 -2.91 23.44
CA ASN A 413 -8.88 -3.05 24.14
C ASN A 413 -7.92 -3.95 23.34
N LEU A 414 -6.64 -3.54 23.25
CA LEU A 414 -5.55 -4.27 22.58
C LEU A 414 -4.96 -5.41 23.45
N GLY A 415 -5.73 -5.97 24.38
CA GLY A 415 -5.26 -6.95 25.37
C GLY A 415 -6.15 -8.18 25.48
N HIS A 416 -5.98 -9.11 24.55
CA HIS A 416 -6.14 -10.54 24.79
C HIS A 416 -4.99 -11.29 24.14
#